data_AF-A0A397G4W9-F1
#
_entry.id   AF-A0A397G4W9-F1
#
_cell.length_a   1.000
_cell.length_b   1.000
_cell.length_c   1.000
_cell.angle_alpha   90.00
_cell.angle_beta   90.00
_cell.angle_gamma   90.00
#
_symmetry.space_group_name_H-M   'P 1'
#
loop_
_entity.id
_entity.type
_entity.pdbx_description
1 polymer ?
#
loop_
_entity_poly.entity_id
_entity_poly.type
_entity_poly.pdbx_seq_one_letter_code
_entity_poly.pdbx_strand_id
1 'polypeptide(L)'
;MSEKWVGNLHSGVRNRLKLRVSVAAYVDDTNWFASNRENMKKILKIANEFYCMNDIAINKSKSHLIAINVEGSERTRGVKMGDTFLQPVAKDFPVRSLGVYITETYSKQYQKDRLKKLTDYMALILRGKPITDKQAIYIFNAVVIPMLEYSLNDMTLSETECLRITTRFISTIKNKALLATMAPNALIHAKEAYNVGNL
;
A
#
# COMPACT_ATOMS: atom_id res chain seq x y z
N MET A 1 13.19 -11.33 -20.57
CA MET A 1 12.71 -12.05 -21.77
C MET A 1 13.54 -11.61 -22.98
N SER A 2 13.97 -12.55 -23.82
CA SER A 2 14.69 -12.24 -25.06
C SER A 2 14.12 -13.08 -26.19
N GLU A 3 13.24 -12.49 -26.99
CA GLU A 3 12.57 -13.17 -28.10
C GLU A 3 13.17 -12.77 -29.44
N LYS A 4 13.20 -13.73 -30.36
CA LYS A 4 13.53 -13.51 -31.77
C LYS A 4 12.42 -14.09 -32.62
N TRP A 5 11.89 -13.32 -33.55
CA TRP A 5 10.87 -13.80 -34.49
C TRP A 5 11.12 -13.21 -35.87
N VAL A 6 10.54 -13.86 -36.88
CA VAL A 6 10.61 -13.40 -38.26
C VAL A 6 9.44 -12.44 -38.47
N GLY A 7 9.75 -11.15 -38.71
CA GLY A 7 8.73 -10.12 -38.90
C GLY A 7 8.04 -10.20 -40.26
N ASN A 8 8.71 -10.79 -41.24
CA ASN A 8 8.19 -11.02 -42.57
C ASN A 8 8.86 -12.26 -43.17
N LEU A 9 8.05 -13.25 -43.52
CA LEU A 9 8.49 -14.56 -44.02
C LEU A 9 9.19 -14.47 -45.39
N HIS A 10 8.92 -13.41 -46.17
CA HIS A 10 9.43 -13.24 -47.54
C HIS A 10 10.73 -12.43 -47.60
N SER A 11 10.97 -11.53 -46.64
CA SER A 11 12.18 -10.68 -46.61
C SER A 11 13.27 -11.20 -45.68
N GLY A 12 13.01 -12.28 -44.92
CA GLY A 12 13.98 -12.85 -43.97
C GLY A 12 14.34 -11.92 -42.80
N VAL A 13 13.65 -10.80 -42.63
CA VAL A 13 13.95 -9.80 -41.59
C VAL A 13 13.61 -10.38 -40.22
N ARG A 14 14.66 -10.55 -39.41
CA ARG A 14 14.56 -11.06 -38.04
C ARG A 14 14.50 -9.90 -37.06
N ASN A 15 13.43 -9.83 -36.29
CA ASN A 15 13.29 -8.90 -35.19
C ASN A 15 13.79 -9.55 -33.89
N ARG A 16 14.38 -8.74 -33.02
CA ARG A 16 14.83 -9.16 -31.69
C ARG A 16 14.33 -8.19 -30.65
N LEU A 17 13.67 -8.70 -29.63
CA LEU A 17 13.27 -7.93 -28.45
C LEU A 17 14.00 -8.48 -27.23
N LYS A 18 14.79 -7.63 -26.57
CA LYS A 18 15.35 -7.91 -25.25
C LYS A 18 14.72 -6.94 -24.26
N LEU A 19 13.89 -7.46 -23.37
CA LEU A 19 13.16 -6.65 -22.39
C LEU A 19 13.29 -7.30 -21.01
N ARG A 20 13.63 -6.49 -20.00
CA ARG A 20 13.53 -6.86 -18.59
C ARG A 20 12.25 -6.24 -18.07
N VAL A 21 11.27 -7.08 -17.79
CA VAL A 21 9.99 -6.67 -17.21
C VAL A 21 9.99 -7.16 -15.79
N SER A 22 9.78 -6.23 -14.86
CA SER A 22 9.42 -6.55 -13.50
C SER A 22 7.97 -6.11 -13.34
N VAL A 23 7.08 -7.04 -12.96
CA VAL A 23 5.66 -6.79 -12.80
C VAL A 23 5.19 -7.39 -11.48
N ALA A 24 4.33 -6.68 -10.77
CA ALA A 24 3.56 -7.22 -9.66
C ALA A 24 2.08 -7.04 -9.99
N ALA A 25 1.35 -8.14 -10.07
CA ALA A 25 -0.08 -8.13 -10.38
C ALA A 25 -0.85 -8.88 -9.29
N TYR A 26 -2.00 -8.32 -8.91
CA TYR A 26 -2.93 -8.93 -7.96
C TYR A 26 -4.35 -8.66 -8.47
N VAL A 27 -5.02 -9.71 -8.95
CA VAL A 27 -6.32 -9.60 -9.62
C VAL A 27 -6.22 -8.61 -10.80
N ASP A 28 -6.90 -7.47 -10.75
CA ASP A 28 -6.89 -6.42 -11.77
C ASP A 28 -5.80 -5.35 -11.53
N ASP A 29 -5.33 -5.21 -10.29
CA ASP A 29 -4.28 -4.26 -9.93
C ASP A 29 -2.92 -4.72 -10.48
N THR A 30 -2.37 -3.96 -11.43
CA THR A 30 -1.09 -4.27 -12.08
C THR A 30 -0.09 -3.13 -11.93
N ASN A 31 1.09 -3.44 -11.38
CA ASN A 31 2.21 -2.54 -11.21
C ASN A 31 3.36 -2.93 -12.13
N TRP A 32 3.73 -2.04 -13.04
CA TRP A 32 4.86 -2.22 -13.95
C TRP A 32 6.11 -1.49 -13.43
N PHE A 33 7.24 -2.20 -13.39
CA PHE A 33 8.52 -1.63 -12.99
C PHE A 33 9.50 -1.70 -14.17
N ALA A 34 10.10 -0.56 -14.48
CA ALA A 34 11.08 -0.43 -15.55
C ALA A 34 12.27 0.40 -15.09
N SER A 35 13.46 0.04 -15.54
CA SER A 35 14.70 0.76 -15.20
C SER A 35 14.84 2.11 -15.90
N ASN A 36 14.08 2.35 -16.98
CA ASN A 36 14.06 3.61 -17.71
C ASN A 36 12.76 3.77 -18.50
N ARG A 37 12.52 4.99 -18.98
CA ARG A 37 11.32 5.40 -19.71
C ARG A 37 11.11 4.62 -21.00
N GLU A 38 12.17 4.30 -21.75
CA GLU A 38 12.05 3.57 -23.02
C GLU A 38 11.59 2.12 -22.81
N ASN A 39 12.09 1.46 -21.76
CA ASN A 39 11.60 0.15 -21.37
C ASN A 39 10.14 0.21 -20.88
N MET A 40 9.77 1.25 -20.13
CA MET A 40 8.37 1.46 -19.72
C MET A 40 7.44 1.61 -20.93
N LYS A 41 7.81 2.41 -21.93
CA LYS A 41 7.04 2.56 -23.18
C LYS A 41 6.85 1.23 -23.90
N LYS A 42 7.90 0.40 -23.97
CA LYS A 42 7.81 -0.93 -24.59
C LYS A 42 6.87 -1.85 -23.82
N ILE A 43 6.95 -1.86 -22.48
CA ILE A 43 6.05 -2.64 -21.62
C ILE A 43 4.60 -2.19 -21.84
N LEU A 44 4.32 -0.89 -21.75
CA LEU A 44 2.98 -0.35 -21.90
C LEU A 44 2.41 -0.56 -23.31
N LYS A 45 3.26 -0.53 -24.34
CA LYS A 45 2.85 -0.87 -25.72
C LYS A 45 2.38 -2.33 -25.81
N ILE A 46 3.19 -3.27 -25.31
CA ILE A 46 2.84 -4.70 -25.31
C ILE A 46 1.58 -4.94 -24.48
N ALA A 47 1.49 -4.34 -23.30
CA ALA A 47 0.33 -4.45 -22.44
C ALA A 47 -0.94 -3.91 -23.15
N ASN A 48 -0.85 -2.73 -23.79
CA ASN A 48 -1.96 -2.16 -24.54
C ASN A 48 -2.41 -3.06 -25.71
N GLU A 49 -1.48 -3.61 -26.48
CA GLU A 49 -1.80 -4.57 -27.55
C GLU A 49 -2.54 -5.79 -26.98
N PHE A 50 -2.06 -6.35 -25.87
CA PHE A 50 -2.73 -7.45 -25.18
C PHE A 50 -4.14 -7.07 -24.70
N TYR A 51 -4.29 -5.90 -24.06
CA TYR A 51 -5.59 -5.45 -23.57
C TYR A 51 -6.59 -5.23 -24.71
N CYS A 52 -6.16 -4.61 -25.82
CA CYS A 52 -7.00 -4.42 -27.01
C CYS A 52 -7.40 -5.75 -27.65
N MET A 53 -6.50 -6.74 -27.71
CA MET A 53 -6.81 -8.07 -28.28
C MET A 53 -7.84 -8.84 -27.46
N ASN A 54 -7.98 -8.54 -26.17
CA ASN A 54 -8.87 -9.25 -25.25
C ASN A 54 -10.05 -8.39 -24.77
N ASP A 55 -10.32 -7.25 -25.43
CA ASP A 55 -11.39 -6.32 -25.06
C ASP A 55 -11.36 -5.87 -23.58
N ILE A 56 -10.15 -5.71 -23.02
CA ILE A 56 -9.93 -5.25 -21.64
C ILE A 56 -9.78 -3.73 -21.61
N ALA A 57 -10.66 -3.05 -20.88
CA ALA A 57 -10.59 -1.60 -20.68
C ALA A 57 -9.73 -1.24 -19.46
N ILE A 58 -8.68 -0.45 -19.68
CA ILE A 58 -7.83 0.07 -18.60
C ILE A 58 -8.50 1.29 -17.94
N ASN A 59 -8.54 1.31 -16.61
CA ASN A 59 -8.98 2.48 -15.87
C ASN A 59 -7.87 3.56 -15.83
N LYS A 60 -7.95 4.47 -16.80
CA LYS A 60 -6.99 5.56 -16.99
C LYS A 60 -6.90 6.52 -15.79
N SER A 61 -8.02 6.79 -15.09
CA SER A 61 -8.01 7.72 -13.94
C SER A 61 -7.36 7.14 -12.69
N LYS A 62 -7.25 5.81 -12.61
CA LYS A 62 -6.54 5.09 -11.54
C LYS A 62 -5.10 4.74 -11.91
N SER A 63 -4.66 5.04 -13.14
CA SER A 63 -3.32 4.75 -13.61
C SER A 63 -2.37 5.88 -13.22
N HIS A 64 -1.35 5.57 -12.41
CA HIS A 64 -0.38 6.55 -11.93
C HIS A 64 1.03 6.20 -12.40
N LEU A 65 1.80 7.21 -12.82
CA LEU A 65 3.21 7.08 -13.12
C LEU A 65 4.03 7.65 -11.98
N ILE A 66 4.92 6.85 -11.39
CA ILE A 66 5.89 7.30 -10.39
C ILE A 66 7.27 7.27 -11.04
N ALA A 67 7.99 8.41 -11.00
CA ALA A 67 9.33 8.54 -11.57
C ALA A 67 10.36 8.65 -10.44
N ILE A 68 10.93 7.51 -10.07
CA ILE A 68 11.88 7.39 -8.95
C ILE A 68 13.29 7.79 -9.41
N ASN A 69 13.99 8.62 -8.62
CA ASN A 69 15.37 9.06 -8.87
C ASN A 69 15.55 9.75 -10.24
N VAL A 70 14.53 10.50 -10.70
CA VAL A 70 14.57 11.25 -11.96
C VAL A 70 14.60 12.76 -11.66
N GLU A 71 15.58 13.46 -12.22
CA GLU A 71 15.76 14.90 -12.01
C GLU A 71 15.52 15.72 -13.28
N GLY A 72 15.29 17.03 -13.08
CA GLY A 72 15.23 18.01 -14.16
C GLY A 72 14.11 17.76 -15.18
N SER A 73 14.41 18.04 -16.45
CA SER A 73 13.48 17.98 -17.57
C SER A 73 13.03 16.56 -17.95
N GLU A 74 13.68 15.51 -17.43
CA GLU A 74 13.22 14.14 -17.62
C GLU A 74 11.97 13.82 -16.80
N ARG A 75 11.77 14.51 -15.66
CA ARG A 75 10.60 14.30 -14.80
C ARG A 75 9.30 14.84 -15.40
N THR A 76 9.37 15.77 -16.35
CA THR A 76 8.18 16.27 -17.06
C THR A 76 7.81 15.41 -18.26
N ARG A 77 8.63 14.39 -18.58
CA ARG A 77 8.41 13.49 -19.71
C ARG A 77 7.61 12.27 -19.28
N GLY A 78 6.30 12.36 -19.46
CA GLY A 78 5.40 11.22 -19.30
C GLY A 78 5.60 10.06 -20.29
N VAL A 79 4.73 9.06 -20.17
CA VAL A 79 4.66 7.88 -21.04
C VAL A 79 3.26 7.71 -21.60
N LYS A 80 3.17 7.21 -22.82
CA LYS A 80 1.89 6.91 -23.47
C LYS A 80 1.41 5.50 -23.06
N MET A 81 0.16 5.40 -22.65
CA MET A 81 -0.55 4.16 -22.34
C MET A 81 -1.86 4.15 -23.13
N GLY A 82 -1.89 3.39 -24.24
CA GLY A 82 -2.97 3.48 -25.23
C GLY A 82 -3.11 4.92 -25.74
N ASP A 83 -4.31 5.48 -25.67
CA ASP A 83 -4.57 6.86 -26.09
C ASP A 83 -4.28 7.91 -25.02
N THR A 84 -3.86 7.51 -23.82
CA THR A 84 -3.66 8.41 -22.68
C THR A 84 -2.18 8.67 -22.43
N PHE A 85 -1.87 9.90 -22.04
CA PHE A 85 -0.52 10.28 -21.66
C PHE A 85 -0.43 10.39 -20.13
N LEU A 86 0.35 9.52 -19.51
CA LEU A 86 0.57 9.50 -18.07
C LEU A 86 1.76 10.40 -17.73
N GLN A 87 1.50 11.45 -16.95
CA GLN A 87 2.55 12.30 -16.39
C GLN A 87 3.00 11.78 -15.02
N PRO A 88 4.28 11.96 -14.65
CA PRO A 88 4.72 11.64 -13.30
C PRO A 88 3.93 12.43 -12.26
N VAL A 89 3.46 11.73 -11.21
CA VAL A 89 2.78 12.36 -10.08
C VAL A 89 3.71 13.30 -9.31
N ALA A 90 3.17 14.15 -8.44
CA ALA A 90 4.00 15.00 -7.56
C ALA A 90 4.85 14.14 -6.61
N LYS A 91 6.00 14.68 -6.16
CA LYS A 91 7.01 13.92 -5.38
C LYS A 91 6.43 13.25 -4.13
N ASP A 92 5.61 14.00 -3.39
CA ASP A 92 4.98 13.55 -2.15
C ASP A 92 3.55 13.03 -2.37
N PHE A 93 3.12 12.84 -3.62
CA PHE A 93 1.81 12.28 -3.92
C PHE A 93 1.79 10.79 -3.54
N PRO A 94 0.94 10.36 -2.60
CA PRO A 94 0.93 8.99 -2.12
C PRO A 94 0.08 8.12 -3.06
N VAL A 95 0.74 7.29 -3.86
CA VAL A 95 0.08 6.30 -4.71
C VAL A 95 -0.18 5.03 -3.90
N ARG A 96 -1.44 4.57 -3.88
CA ARG A 96 -1.83 3.36 -3.17
C ARG A 96 -1.63 2.13 -4.06
N SER A 97 -0.99 1.10 -3.54
CA SER A 97 -0.93 -0.25 -4.13
C SER A 97 -1.15 -1.29 -3.04
N LEU A 98 -2.21 -2.11 -3.16
CA LEU A 98 -2.56 -3.16 -2.19
C LEU A 98 -2.58 -2.70 -0.72
N GLY A 99 -3.09 -1.48 -0.48
CA GLY A 99 -3.18 -0.92 0.89
C GLY A 99 -1.94 -0.18 1.37
N VAL A 100 -0.79 -0.39 0.73
CA VAL A 100 0.47 0.33 0.99
C VAL A 100 0.52 1.63 0.19
N TYR A 101 1.15 2.68 0.75
CA TYR A 101 1.35 3.95 0.07
C TYR A 101 2.82 4.17 -0.31
N ILE A 102 3.03 4.50 -1.59
CA ILE A 102 4.33 4.72 -2.19
C ILE A 102 4.39 6.15 -2.72
N THR A 103 5.42 6.89 -2.35
CA THR A 103 5.76 8.19 -2.91
C THR A 103 7.08 8.11 -3.66
N GLU A 104 7.37 9.09 -4.52
CA GLU A 104 8.68 9.21 -5.17
C GLU A 104 9.81 9.37 -4.15
N THR A 105 9.53 10.11 -3.06
CA THR A 105 10.47 10.43 -1.98
C THR A 105 10.69 9.30 -0.97
N TYR A 106 9.99 8.17 -1.13
CA TYR A 106 9.93 7.08 -0.13
C TYR A 106 9.42 7.50 1.26
N SER A 107 8.81 8.68 1.37
CA SER A 107 8.26 9.19 2.62
C SER A 107 7.10 8.33 3.08
N LYS A 108 7.16 7.89 4.34
CA LYS A 108 6.08 7.14 5.02
C LYS A 108 5.14 8.04 5.83
N GLN A 109 5.32 9.35 5.76
CA GLN A 109 4.56 10.30 6.58
C GLN A 109 3.05 10.19 6.34
N TYR A 110 2.61 10.12 5.09
CA TYR A 110 1.19 9.96 4.77
C TYR A 110 0.58 8.69 5.39
N GLN A 111 1.32 7.57 5.32
CA GLN A 111 0.88 6.30 5.87
C GLN A 111 0.83 6.34 7.41
N LYS A 112 1.85 6.94 8.05
CA LYS A 112 1.85 7.22 9.50
C LYS A 112 0.65 8.06 9.94
N ASP A 113 0.35 9.14 9.22
CA ASP A 113 -0.77 10.02 9.54
C ASP A 113 -2.12 9.30 9.37
N ARG A 114 -2.25 8.47 8.34
CA ARG A 114 -3.43 7.63 8.14
C ARG A 114 -3.59 6.60 9.25
N LEU A 115 -2.51 5.93 9.65
CA LEU A 115 -2.50 4.97 10.76
C LEU A 115 -2.92 5.62 12.08
N LYS A 116 -2.41 6.82 12.35
CA LYS A 116 -2.81 7.62 13.52
C LYS A 116 -4.30 7.94 13.48
N LYS A 117 -4.83 8.43 12.35
CA LYS A 117 -6.26 8.74 12.19
C LYS A 117 -7.13 7.49 12.37
N LEU A 118 -6.72 6.37 11.81
CA LEU A 118 -7.42 5.09 11.92
C LEU A 118 -7.46 4.59 13.37
N THR A 119 -6.31 4.63 14.05
CA THR A 119 -6.19 4.32 15.48
C THR A 119 -7.14 5.18 16.33
N ASP A 120 -7.12 6.48 16.10
CA ASP A 120 -7.91 7.45 16.86
C ASP A 120 -9.41 7.23 16.63
N TYR A 121 -9.79 6.98 15.39
CA TYR A 121 -11.15 6.64 15.00
C TYR A 121 -11.63 5.34 15.67
N MET A 122 -10.83 4.27 15.65
CA MET A 122 -11.17 3.00 16.28
C MET A 122 -11.31 3.14 17.80
N ALA A 123 -10.39 3.83 18.46
CA ALA A 123 -10.46 4.08 19.90
C ALA A 123 -11.71 4.89 20.28
N LEU A 124 -12.08 5.89 19.46
CA LEU A 124 -13.29 6.69 19.66
C LEU A 124 -14.57 5.84 19.54
N ILE A 125 -14.64 4.98 18.51
CA ILE A 125 -15.78 4.07 18.34
C ILE A 125 -15.92 3.13 19.53
N LEU A 126 -14.83 2.46 19.91
CA LEU A 126 -14.84 1.50 21.02
C LEU A 126 -15.27 2.17 22.33
N ARG A 127 -14.83 3.41 22.57
CA ARG A 127 -15.24 4.19 23.73
C ARG A 127 -16.74 4.48 23.73
N GLY A 128 -17.30 4.93 22.61
CA GLY A 128 -18.72 5.32 22.53
C GLY A 128 -19.71 4.16 22.47
N LYS A 129 -19.28 2.98 21.97
CA LYS A 129 -20.17 1.82 21.79
C LYS A 129 -20.57 1.20 23.14
N PRO A 130 -21.84 0.82 23.34
CA PRO A 130 -22.30 0.09 24.53
C PRO A 130 -21.92 -1.40 24.42
N ILE A 131 -20.62 -1.68 24.51
CA ILE A 131 -20.05 -3.04 24.46
C ILE A 131 -19.34 -3.37 25.77
N THR A 132 -19.22 -4.66 26.05
CA THR A 132 -18.44 -5.18 27.18
C THR A 132 -16.94 -4.98 26.96
N ASP A 133 -16.18 -5.03 28.04
CA ASP A 133 -14.72 -5.14 28.05
C ASP A 133 -14.23 -6.31 27.18
N LYS A 134 -14.83 -7.49 27.31
CA LYS A 134 -14.46 -8.69 26.53
C LYS A 134 -14.64 -8.48 25.02
N GLN A 135 -15.73 -7.82 24.62
CA GLN A 135 -15.96 -7.46 23.22
C GLN A 135 -14.94 -6.42 22.73
N ALA A 136 -14.60 -5.42 23.55
CA ALA A 136 -13.59 -4.43 23.20
C ALA A 136 -12.21 -5.06 23.04
N ILE A 137 -11.84 -6.00 23.92
CA ILE A 137 -10.59 -6.77 23.85
C ILE A 137 -10.55 -7.63 22.58
N TYR A 138 -11.64 -8.34 22.29
CA TYR A 138 -11.74 -9.14 21.08
C TYR A 138 -11.53 -8.29 19.82
N ILE A 139 -12.21 -7.13 19.72
CA ILE A 139 -12.05 -6.23 18.57
C ILE A 139 -10.61 -5.73 18.49
N PHE A 140 -9.99 -5.36 19.61
CA PHE A 140 -8.61 -4.90 19.60
C PHE A 140 -7.65 -5.98 19.10
N ASN A 141 -7.71 -7.19 19.68
CA ASN A 141 -6.81 -8.29 19.36
C ASN A 141 -7.04 -8.88 17.96
N ALA A 142 -8.29 -9.08 17.57
CA ALA A 142 -8.64 -9.81 16.33
C ALA A 142 -8.85 -8.90 15.12
N VAL A 143 -8.99 -7.58 15.32
CA VAL A 143 -9.28 -6.63 14.22
C VAL A 143 -8.26 -5.51 14.19
N VAL A 144 -8.06 -4.78 15.29
CA VAL A 144 -7.20 -3.58 15.28
C VAL A 144 -5.73 -3.95 15.09
N ILE A 145 -5.20 -4.91 15.86
CA ILE A 145 -3.80 -5.34 15.74
C ILE A 145 -3.51 -5.86 14.32
N PRO A 146 -4.24 -6.85 13.77
CA PRO A 146 -3.98 -7.33 12.41
C PRO A 146 -4.11 -6.26 11.32
N MET A 147 -5.04 -5.32 11.48
CA MET A 147 -5.21 -4.21 10.54
C MET A 147 -4.01 -3.24 10.55
N LEU A 148 -3.45 -2.99 11.73
CA LEU A 148 -2.23 -2.21 11.89
C LEU A 148 -1.03 -2.97 11.34
N GLU A 149 -0.84 -4.24 11.71
CA GLU A 149 0.24 -5.10 11.21
C GLU A 149 0.26 -5.14 9.67
N TYR A 150 -0.90 -5.34 9.04
CA TYR A 150 -1.01 -5.31 7.58
C TYR A 150 -0.56 -3.96 7.00
N SER A 151 -0.93 -2.87 7.66
CA SER A 151 -0.54 -1.51 7.26
C SER A 151 0.93 -1.17 7.58
N LEU A 152 1.63 -2.03 8.32
CA LEU A 152 3.04 -1.89 8.70
C LEU A 152 3.94 -2.87 7.94
N ASN A 153 3.40 -3.63 6.98
CA ASN A 153 4.17 -4.63 6.25
C ASN A 153 5.35 -4.02 5.45
N ASP A 154 5.30 -2.73 5.12
CA ASP A 154 6.33 -2.01 4.37
C ASP A 154 7.03 -0.88 5.18
N MET A 155 6.73 -0.77 6.48
CA MET A 155 7.34 0.22 7.38
C MET A 155 7.22 -0.21 8.85
N THR A 156 8.23 0.10 9.65
CA THR A 156 8.17 -0.09 11.10
C THR A 156 7.80 1.21 11.82
N LEU A 157 7.11 1.09 12.95
CA LEU A 157 6.90 2.17 13.90
C LEU A 157 8.02 2.16 14.94
N SER A 158 8.32 3.32 15.53
CA SER A 158 9.14 3.35 16.74
C SER A 158 8.38 2.75 17.92
N GLU A 159 9.10 2.26 18.91
CA GLU A 159 8.49 1.77 20.17
C GLU A 159 7.58 2.84 20.81
N THR A 160 7.99 4.11 20.77
CA THR A 160 7.20 5.23 21.25
C THR A 160 5.88 5.43 20.48
N GLU A 161 5.88 5.17 19.18
CA GLU A 161 4.68 5.22 18.34
C GLU A 161 3.73 4.04 18.68
N CYS A 162 4.27 2.82 18.82
CA CYS A 162 3.50 1.63 19.23
C CYS A 162 2.87 1.83 20.61
N LEU A 163 3.66 2.24 21.61
CA LEU A 163 3.19 2.49 22.97
C LEU A 163 2.06 3.52 23.02
N ARG A 164 2.15 4.58 22.21
CA ARG A 164 1.10 5.60 22.12
C ARG A 164 -0.21 5.02 21.60
N ILE A 165 -0.16 4.14 20.60
CA ILE A 165 -1.33 3.44 20.04
C ILE A 165 -1.91 2.52 21.11
N THR A 166 -1.11 1.60 21.65
CA THR A 166 -1.53 0.59 22.62
C THR A 166 -2.11 1.22 23.89
N THR A 167 -1.51 2.29 24.41
CA THR A 167 -1.99 2.98 25.63
C THR A 167 -3.41 3.54 25.47
N ARG A 168 -3.77 4.05 24.29
CA ARG A 168 -5.14 4.57 24.05
C ARG A 168 -6.19 3.46 24.09
N PHE A 169 -5.85 2.29 23.55
CA PHE A 169 -6.75 1.13 23.59
C PHE A 169 -6.82 0.52 24.98
N ILE A 170 -5.70 0.36 25.68
CA ILE A 170 -5.67 -0.09 27.08
C ILE A 170 -6.55 0.81 27.96
N SER A 171 -6.41 2.13 27.83
CA SER A 171 -7.24 3.07 28.60
C SER A 171 -8.73 2.87 28.29
N THR A 172 -9.09 2.64 27.04
CA THR A 172 -10.48 2.36 26.64
C THR A 172 -10.98 1.05 27.25
N ILE A 173 -10.17 -0.02 27.21
CA ILE A 173 -10.50 -1.33 27.78
C ILE A 173 -10.67 -1.25 29.30
N LYS A 174 -9.75 -0.57 30.01
CA LYS A 174 -9.87 -0.35 31.46
C LYS A 174 -11.18 0.34 31.82
N ASN A 175 -11.55 1.39 31.08
CA ASN A 175 -12.82 2.09 31.29
C ASN A 175 -14.03 1.17 31.06
N LYS A 176 -13.99 0.29 30.04
CA LYS A 176 -15.06 -0.69 29.79
C LYS A 176 -15.13 -1.78 30.86
N ALA A 177 -13.99 -2.15 31.43
CA ALA A 177 -13.88 -3.09 32.54
C ALA A 177 -14.17 -2.44 33.92
N LEU A 178 -14.55 -1.15 33.96
CA LEU A 178 -14.77 -0.37 35.18
C LEU A 178 -13.55 -0.35 36.12
N LEU A 179 -12.34 -0.46 35.56
CA LEU A 179 -11.09 -0.38 36.29
C LEU A 179 -10.63 1.07 36.41
N ALA A 180 -9.93 1.38 37.51
CA ALA A 180 -9.25 2.66 37.65
C ALA A 180 -8.23 2.87 36.51
N THR A 181 -8.09 4.10 36.03
CA THR A 181 -7.10 4.46 34.99
C THR A 181 -5.68 4.05 35.38
N MET A 182 -5.36 4.14 36.67
CA MET A 182 -4.07 3.76 37.28
C MET A 182 -3.89 2.27 37.53
N ALA A 183 -4.87 1.41 37.20
CA ALA A 183 -4.73 -0.03 37.36
C ALA A 183 -3.46 -0.52 36.63
N PRO A 184 -2.67 -1.46 37.18
CA PRO A 184 -1.45 -1.92 36.55
C PRO A 184 -1.69 -2.49 35.14
N ASN A 185 -0.89 -2.07 34.15
CA ASN A 185 -1.00 -2.61 32.78
C ASN A 185 -0.67 -4.11 32.74
N ALA A 186 0.13 -4.62 33.69
CA ALA A 186 0.42 -6.04 33.83
C ALA A 186 -0.86 -6.90 33.92
N LEU A 187 -1.89 -6.41 34.63
CA LEU A 187 -3.18 -7.10 34.73
C LEU A 187 -3.90 -7.18 33.37
N ILE A 188 -3.73 -6.16 32.53
CA ILE A 188 -4.39 -6.07 31.22
C ILE A 188 -3.76 -7.04 30.21
N HIS A 189 -2.45 -7.24 30.29
CA HIS A 189 -1.72 -8.16 29.41
C HIS A 189 -1.64 -9.59 29.92
N ALA A 190 -1.87 -9.83 31.22
CA ALA A 190 -1.84 -11.17 31.79
C ALA A 190 -2.83 -12.11 31.09
N LYS A 191 -2.33 -13.27 30.66
CA LYS A 191 -3.10 -14.27 29.91
C LYS A 191 -4.25 -14.84 30.73
N GLU A 192 -4.04 -14.96 32.03
CA GLU A 192 -5.01 -15.45 33.01
C GLU A 192 -6.11 -14.42 33.33
N ALA A 193 -5.95 -13.17 32.87
CA ALA A 193 -6.91 -12.09 33.09
C ALA A 193 -7.50 -11.61 31.75
N TYR A 194 -7.07 -10.44 31.25
CA TYR A 194 -7.67 -9.80 30.09
C TYR A 194 -6.97 -10.14 28.76
N ASN A 195 -5.74 -10.66 28.79
CA ASN A 195 -4.99 -11.12 27.61
C ASN A 195 -5.02 -10.14 26.42
N VAL A 196 -4.84 -8.84 26.68
CA VAL A 196 -4.78 -7.81 25.65
C VAL A 196 -3.44 -7.88 24.92
N GLY A 197 -3.51 -7.93 23.58
CA GLY A 197 -2.32 -8.00 22.73
C GLY A 197 -1.46 -6.73 22.77
N ASN A 198 -0.26 -6.84 22.24
CA ASN A 198 0.67 -5.74 22.06
C ASN A 198 0.99 -5.55 20.57
N LEU A 199 1.34 -4.30 20.23
CA LEU A 199 1.88 -3.89 18.93
C LEU A 199 3.39 -3.81 18.98
#